data_AF-A0A017S0S4-F1
#
_entry.id   AF-A0A017S0S4-F1
#
_cell.length_a   1.000
_cell.length_b   1.000
_cell.length_c   1.000
_cell.angle_alpha   90.00
_cell.angle_beta   90.00
_cell.angle_gamma   90.00
#
_symmetry.space_group_name_H-M   'P 1'
#
loop_
_entity.id
_entity.type
_entity.pdbx_description
1 polymer ?
#
loop_
_entity_poly.entity_id
_entity_poly.type
_entity_poly.pdbx_seq_one_letter_code
_entity_poly.pdbx_strand_id
1 'polypeptide(L)' 'MGTVKAAQCATAVSKQFPNVRFALMVGIGAGIPSPNCGIRLEDIAVSIPQDNHPGVIQYDFCKYE' A
#
# COMPACT_ATOMS: atom_id res chain seq x y z
N MET A 1 -7.64 9.97 5.46
CA MET A 1 -6.38 9.28 5.80
C MET A 1 -5.36 9.55 4.71
N GLY A 2 -4.06 9.49 4.98
CA GLY A 2 -3.04 9.82 3.97
C GLY A 2 -1.64 9.39 4.39
N THR A 3 -0.71 9.37 3.43
CA THR A 3 0.65 8.83 3.58
C THR A 3 1.43 9.49 4.72
N VAL A 4 1.31 10.81 4.89
CA VAL A 4 2.00 11.57 5.96
C VAL A 4 1.60 11.09 7.36
N LYS A 5 0.28 10.95 7.63
CA LYS A 5 -0.20 10.50 8.95
C LYS A 5 0.17 9.04 9.22
N ALA A 6 0.11 8.19 8.20
CA ALA A 6 0.53 6.79 8.32
C ALA A 6 2.03 6.66 8.62
N ALA A 7 2.87 7.43 7.95
CA ALA A 7 4.32 7.46 8.19
C ALA A 7 4.68 7.94 9.61
N GLN A 8 3.98 8.97 10.10
CA GLN A 8 4.16 9.45 11.47
C GLN A 8 3.81 8.37 12.50
N CYS A 9 2.69 7.66 12.30
CA CYS A 9 2.27 6.56 13.17
C CYS A 9 3.30 5.42 13.15
N ALA A 10 3.71 4.96 11.96
CA ALA A 10 4.71 3.91 11.81
C ALA A 10 6.03 4.29 12.51
N THR A 11 6.47 5.53 12.37
CA THR A 11 7.68 6.03 13.04
C THR A 11 7.55 6.02 14.56
N ALA A 12 6.39 6.41 15.10
CA ALA A 12 6.13 6.40 16.53
C ALA A 12 6.12 4.97 17.09
N VAL A 13 5.44 4.05 16.43
CA VAL A 13 5.37 2.63 16.82
C VAL A 13 6.75 1.98 16.82
N SER A 14 7.54 2.18 15.75
CA SER A 14 8.90 1.63 15.66
C SER A 14 9.82 2.16 16.76
N LYS A 15 9.61 3.39 17.23
CA LYS A 15 10.40 3.98 18.33
C LYS A 15 9.96 3.49 19.71
N GLN A 16 8.65 3.35 19.93
CA GLN A 16 8.11 2.96 21.24
C GLN A 16 8.21 1.45 21.51
N PHE A 17 8.14 0.62 20.47
CA PHE A 17 8.08 -0.82 20.60
C PHE A 17 9.23 -1.50 19.85
N PRO A 18 10.45 -1.55 20.44
CA PRO A 18 11.66 -2.03 19.75
C PRO A 18 11.60 -3.53 19.38
N ASN A 19 10.67 -4.29 19.97
CA ASN A 19 10.47 -5.70 19.67
C ASN A 19 9.49 -5.97 18.51
N VAL A 20 8.91 -4.93 17.90
CA VAL A 20 8.09 -5.09 16.68
C VAL A 20 9.02 -5.41 15.52
N ARG A 21 8.85 -6.59 14.92
CA ARG A 21 9.73 -7.09 13.84
C ARG A 21 9.17 -6.86 12.44
N PHE A 22 7.84 -6.79 12.32
CA PHE A 22 7.14 -6.68 11.05
C PHE A 22 5.93 -5.77 11.21
N ALA A 23 5.57 -5.07 10.14
CA ALA A 23 4.36 -4.28 10.03
C ALA A 23 3.68 -4.59 8.69
N LEU A 24 2.36 -4.66 8.68
CA LEU A 24 1.57 -4.86 7.47
C LEU A 24 0.72 -3.62 7.20
N MET A 25 0.79 -3.09 5.98
CA MET A 25 -0.11 -2.05 5.51
C MET A 25 -1.31 -2.72 4.84
N VAL A 26 -2.50 -2.55 5.43
CA VAL A 26 -3.77 -3.09 4.91
C VAL A 26 -4.69 -1.92 4.59
N GLY A 27 -5.40 -2.02 3.48
CA GLY A 27 -6.41 -1.04 3.08
C GLY A 27 -7.32 -1.60 2.00
N ILE A 28 -8.42 -0.89 1.77
CA ILE A 28 -9.28 -1.12 0.61
C ILE A 28 -8.81 -0.23 -0.53
N GLY A 29 -8.90 -0.74 -1.76
CA GLY A 29 -8.56 -0.01 -2.97
C GLY A 29 -9.50 -0.39 -4.11
N ALA A 30 -9.50 0.42 -5.16
CA ALA A 30 -10.15 0.07 -6.42
C ALA A 30 -9.13 -0.60 -7.35
N GLY A 31 -9.54 -1.68 -8.01
CA GLY A 31 -8.77 -2.31 -9.08
C GLY A 31 -9.13 -1.77 -10.45
N ILE A 32 -8.18 -1.77 -11.37
CA ILE A 32 -8.43 -1.50 -12.80
C ILE A 32 -8.29 -2.85 -13.53
N PRO A 33 -9.39 -3.51 -13.91
CA PRO A 33 -9.33 -4.78 -14.62
C PRO A 33 -8.63 -4.59 -15.98
N SER A 34 -7.84 -5.58 -16.38
CA SER A 34 -7.24 -5.64 -17.71
C SER A 34 -7.44 -7.03 -18.32
N PRO A 35 -7.34 -7.21 -19.65
CA PRO A 35 -7.49 -8.52 -20.27
C PRO A 35 -6.53 -9.59 -19.71
N ASN A 36 -5.36 -9.15 -19.26
CA ASN A 36 -4.31 -10.03 -18.72
C ASN A 36 -4.39 -10.19 -17.20
N CYS A 37 -5.22 -9.40 -16.51
CA CYS A 37 -5.39 -9.46 -15.05
C CYS A 37 -6.85 -9.14 -14.68
N GLY A 38 -7.62 -10.19 -14.42
CA GLY A 38 -9.04 -10.09 -14.08
C GLY A 38 -9.26 -9.80 -12.61
N ILE A 39 -9.07 -8.54 -12.19
CA ILE A 39 -9.36 -8.08 -10.82
C ILE A 39 -10.87 -7.89 -10.65
N ARG A 40 -11.43 -8.40 -9.57
CA ARG A 40 -12.85 -8.32 -9.21
C ARG A 40 -13.03 -7.81 -7.78
N LEU A 41 -14.26 -7.43 -7.44
CA LEU A 41 -14.61 -7.23 -6.03
C LEU A 41 -14.37 -8.53 -5.27
N GLU A 42 -13.97 -8.39 -4.00
CA GLU A 42 -13.61 -9.51 -3.09
C GLU A 42 -12.20 -10.10 -3.34
N ASP A 43 -11.50 -9.68 -4.39
CA ASP A 43 -10.09 -10.05 -4.57
C ASP A 43 -9.16 -9.35 -3.57
N ILE A 44 -8.13 -10.06 -3.13
CA ILE A 44 -7.06 -9.54 -2.28
C ILE A 44 -5.82 -9.36 -3.15
N ALA A 45 -5.34 -8.12 -3.25
CA ALA A 45 -4.04 -7.83 -3.85
C ALA A 45 -2.94 -7.91 -2.79
N VAL A 46 -1.88 -8.66 -3.08
CA VAL A 46 -0.66 -8.74 -2.26
C VAL A 46 0.48 -8.17 -3.08
N SER A 47 1.18 -7.18 -2.51
CA SER A 47 2.33 -6.59 -3.19
C SER A 47 3.51 -7.56 -3.22
N ILE A 48 4.10 -7.72 -4.39
CA ILE A 48 5.31 -8.52 -4.60
C ILE A 48 6.42 -7.53 -4.97
N PRO A 49 7.30 -7.14 -4.03
CA PRO A 49 8.43 -6.29 -4.36
C PRO A 49 9.38 -7.04 -5.30
N GLN A 50 9.80 -6.39 -6.38
CA GLN A 50 10.74 -6.93 -7.36
C GLN A 50 11.79 -5.88 -7.70
N ASP A 51 13.06 -6.31 -7.71
CA ASP A 51 14.23 -5.46 -7.95
C ASP A 51 14.24 -4.22 -7.04
N ASN A 52 14.20 -3.02 -7.63
CA ASN A 52 14.17 -1.74 -6.92
C ASN A 52 12.75 -1.21 -6.65
N HIS A 53 11.70 -2.01 -6.82
CA HIS A 53 10.32 -1.57 -6.59
C HIS A 53 9.79 -2.02 -5.21
N PRO A 54 9.19 -1.11 -4.42
CA PRO A 54 8.70 -1.40 -3.07
C PRO A 54 7.43 -2.28 -3.03
N GLY A 55 7.01 -2.87 -4.15
CA GLY A 55 5.82 -3.70 -4.30
C GLY A 55 4.49 -2.94 -4.34
N VAL A 56 4.39 -1.79 -3.66
CA VAL A 56 3.26 -0.84 -3.78
C VAL A 56 3.80 0.51 -4.21
N ILE A 57 3.29 1.04 -5.32
CA ILE A 57 3.66 2.36 -5.84
C ILE A 57 2.42 3.26 -5.74
N GLN A 58 2.57 4.43 -5.14
CA GLN A 58 1.51 5.43 -5.15
C GLN A 58 1.35 5.94 -6.58
N TYR A 59 0.21 5.66 -7.18
CA TYR A 59 -0.16 6.21 -8.47
C TYR A 59 -1.03 7.44 -8.24
N ASP A 60 -0.45 8.63 -8.42
CA ASP A 60 -1.14 9.91 -8.31
C ASP A 60 -1.31 10.50 -9.72
N PHE A 61 -2.35 10.05 -10.43
CA PHE A 61 -2.69 10.63 -11.72
C PHE A 61 -3.68 11.78 -11.52
N CYS A 62 -3.38 12.91 -12.16
CA CYS A 62 -4.12 14.18 -12.14
C CYS A 62 -5.65 13.98 -11.98
N LYS A 63 -6.21 14.62 -10.95
CA LYS A 63 -7.52 15.26 -11.10
C LYS A 63 -7.38 16.24 -12.27
N TYR A 64 -7.94 15.90 -13.42
CA TYR A 64 -8.39 16.96 -14.31
C TYR A 64 -9.57 17.63 -13.60
N GLU A 65 -9.44 18.94 -13.33
CA GLU A 65 -10.60 19.79 -13.03
C GLU A 65 -11.51 19.87 -14.25
#